data_AF-A0A2N2YR58-F1
#
_entry.id   AF-A0A2N2YR58-F1
#
_cell.length_a   1.000
_cell.length_b   1.000
_cell.length_c   1.000
_cell.angle_alpha   90.00
_cell.angle_beta   90.00
_cell.angle_gamma   90.00
#
_symmetry.space_group_name_H-M   'P 1'
#
loop_
_entity.id
_entity.type
_entity.pdbx_description
1 polymer ?
#
loop_
_entity_poly.entity_id
_entity_poly.type
_entity_poly.pdbx_seq_one_letter_code
_entity_poly.pdbx_strand_id
1 'polypeptide(L)'
;MPLFVLKALSPHYFVGFCFRRLTFDIKYTGMKKALLFLALLSGLNLFPQDTLTFMQYNLLNYGNFTDYCTVQNNQIEDKDVYISTIVNYIQPDVFTVNEVSGSGAIHQHLLDRAVNADGIDKYKMAPFIFTASPYLVNLLFYDHKKLTLYSHVIAQSTIRDVDVYKLYYNSNDLAEGDTAFVICVVAHLKAGNTAGDTENRATMAQNTMNFLENYGRDDNYLLSGDFNLYSSSEDAYQTFTQYANSSLRFYDPIDKPGDWNNNSAFAAYHTQSTHLTSSGCPASGGMDDRFDFILMSNNLKFGVKHLTYVPGSYHAIGQDGLHFNKDITASPTNTSVPPDVLTALYENSDHLPVTLKLAVDKTLGVSDWLAGDFQNIRFNNPVSSKIRLTITTAKPTRLYVDLFNLCGKAVYKHTENLISGQNQVDLHADGIPSGMYLMKMSGENKQTVTRKLVIN
;
A
#
# COMPACT_ATOMS: atom_id res chain seq x y z
N MET A 1 -82.36 -6.06 -14.19
CA MET A 1 -82.54 -7.53 -14.17
C MET A 1 -81.20 -8.17 -14.48
N PRO A 2 -80.83 -9.32 -13.88
CA PRO A 2 -81.18 -9.86 -12.56
C PRO A 2 -80.26 -9.23 -11.45
N LEU A 3 -80.62 -9.12 -10.16
CA LEU A 3 -80.69 -10.14 -9.08
C LEU A 3 -79.34 -10.84 -8.82
N PHE A 4 -78.84 -11.02 -7.60
CA PHE A 4 -79.51 -11.20 -6.27
C PHE A 4 -78.92 -10.25 -5.16
N VAL A 5 -79.55 -9.87 -4.01
CA VAL A 5 -80.65 -10.40 -3.14
C VAL A 5 -80.18 -11.52 -2.19
N LEU A 6 -80.04 -11.40 -0.86
CA LEU A 6 -80.40 -10.42 0.21
C LEU A 6 -79.33 -10.54 1.34
N LYS A 7 -79.38 -9.99 2.58
CA LYS A 7 -80.41 -9.35 3.42
C LYS A 7 -79.76 -8.29 4.36
N ALA A 8 -80.55 -7.39 4.96
CA ALA A 8 -80.14 -6.44 6.00
C ALA A 8 -80.81 -6.72 7.36
N LEU A 9 -80.32 -6.12 8.45
CA LEU A 9 -81.15 -5.55 9.53
C LEU A 9 -80.36 -4.57 10.42
N SER A 10 -81.10 -3.70 11.12
CA SER A 10 -80.68 -2.53 11.90
C SER A 10 -81.15 -2.71 13.38
N PRO A 11 -81.32 -1.73 14.31
CA PRO A 11 -81.28 -0.26 14.17
C PRO A 11 -80.71 0.58 15.36
N HIS A 12 -80.85 1.91 15.19
CA HIS A 12 -80.93 3.00 16.17
C HIS A 12 -79.66 3.67 16.76
N TYR A 13 -79.62 4.98 16.50
CA TYR A 13 -78.89 6.01 17.24
C TYR A 13 -79.57 6.30 18.59
N PHE A 14 -78.83 6.78 19.59
CA PHE A 14 -79.07 8.12 20.16
C PHE A 14 -77.89 8.63 21.03
N VAL A 15 -77.52 9.90 20.82
CA VAL A 15 -76.87 10.89 21.72
C VAL A 15 -75.68 10.47 22.61
N GLY A 16 -74.56 11.21 22.47
CA GLY A 16 -73.46 11.26 23.45
C GLY A 16 -72.43 12.35 23.12
N PHE A 17 -72.54 13.53 23.75
CA PHE A 17 -71.55 14.61 23.64
C PHE A 17 -70.35 14.35 24.57
N CYS A 18 -69.10 14.41 24.06
CA CYS A 18 -67.97 15.07 24.75
C CYS A 18 -66.64 15.08 23.96
N PHE A 19 -65.85 16.13 24.22
CA PHE A 19 -64.41 16.33 24.00
C PHE A 19 -63.67 15.46 22.95
N ARG A 20 -63.37 16.06 21.79
CA ARG A 20 -62.19 15.67 20.99
C ARG A 20 -60.91 16.13 21.71
N ARG A 21 -60.16 15.17 22.26
CA ARG A 21 -58.78 15.36 22.73
C ARG A 21 -57.84 15.29 21.51
N LEU A 22 -57.04 16.33 21.25
CA LEU A 22 -55.99 16.22 20.23
C LEU A 22 -54.84 15.36 20.77
N THR A 23 -54.57 14.24 20.10
CA THR A 23 -53.35 13.45 20.26
C THR A 23 -52.34 13.84 19.18
N PHE A 24 -51.20 14.41 19.59
CA PHE A 24 -50.07 14.66 18.70
C PHE A 24 -49.19 13.40 18.60
N ASP A 25 -49.38 12.59 17.57
CA ASP A 25 -48.47 11.49 17.25
C ASP A 25 -47.16 12.01 16.65
N ILE A 26 -46.16 12.20 17.51
CA ILE A 26 -44.79 12.55 17.10
C ILE A 26 -44.11 11.29 16.53
N LYS A 27 -43.68 11.34 15.27
CA LYS A 27 -43.08 10.20 14.54
C LYS A 27 -41.64 9.88 15.01
N TYR A 28 -41.52 9.24 16.17
CA TYR A 28 -40.24 8.82 16.79
C TYR A 28 -39.38 7.82 15.98
N THR A 29 -39.85 7.31 14.85
CA THR A 29 -39.14 6.31 14.02
C THR A 29 -38.03 6.90 13.15
N GLY A 30 -38.13 8.17 12.74
CA GLY A 30 -37.12 8.83 11.90
C GLY A 30 -35.81 9.11 12.65
N MET A 31 -35.92 9.75 13.82
CA MET A 31 -34.76 10.16 14.64
C MET A 31 -33.88 8.97 15.04
N LYS A 32 -34.46 7.79 15.34
CA LYS A 32 -33.70 6.59 15.70
C LYS A 32 -32.79 6.10 14.56
N LYS A 33 -33.23 6.21 13.29
CA LYS A 33 -32.38 5.86 12.14
C LYS A 33 -31.28 6.90 11.91
N ALA A 34 -31.60 8.19 12.02
CA ALA A 34 -30.61 9.27 11.89
C ALA A 34 -29.52 9.21 12.96
N LEU A 35 -29.88 8.95 14.22
CA LEU A 35 -28.92 8.77 15.33
C LEU A 35 -28.04 7.53 15.14
N LEU A 36 -28.56 6.43 14.60
CA LEU A 36 -27.76 5.25 14.28
C LEU A 36 -26.73 5.54 13.18
N PHE A 37 -27.11 6.34 12.18
CA PHE A 37 -26.24 6.74 11.07
C PHE A 37 -25.13 7.71 11.52
N LEU A 38 -25.46 8.68 12.39
CA LEU A 38 -24.47 9.57 13.01
C LEU A 38 -23.51 8.80 13.93
N ALA A 39 -24.01 7.83 14.70
CA ALA A 39 -23.17 7.00 15.58
C ALA A 39 -22.12 6.20 14.78
N LEU A 40 -22.52 5.62 13.63
CA LEU A 40 -21.61 4.93 12.72
C LEU A 40 -20.53 5.85 12.14
N LEU A 41 -20.89 7.08 11.75
CA LEU A 41 -19.92 8.07 11.25
C LEU A 41 -18.95 8.55 12.34
N SER A 42 -19.39 8.64 13.60
CA SER A 42 -18.54 9.09 14.72
C SER A 42 -17.48 8.08 15.20
N GLY A 43 -17.43 6.88 14.61
CA GLY A 43 -16.46 5.84 14.97
C GLY A 43 -15.16 5.83 14.14
N LEU A 44 -15.11 6.57 13.02
CA LEU A 44 -13.99 6.53 12.09
C LEU A 44 -12.85 7.46 12.52
N ASN A 45 -11.93 6.94 13.32
CA ASN A 45 -10.60 7.53 13.47
C ASN A 45 -9.81 7.30 12.18
N LEU A 46 -10.02 8.16 11.18
CA LEU A 46 -9.12 8.27 10.02
C LEU A 46 -7.81 8.90 10.49
N PHE A 47 -6.90 8.07 10.99
CA PHE A 47 -5.49 8.43 11.00
C PHE A 47 -5.03 8.66 9.55
N PRO A 48 -4.16 9.64 9.27
CA PRO A 48 -3.54 9.80 7.96
C PRO A 48 -2.55 8.65 7.74
N GLN A 49 -3.06 7.52 7.24
CA GLN A 49 -2.27 6.38 6.85
C GLN A 49 -1.56 6.72 5.54
N ASP A 50 -0.23 6.77 5.55
CA ASP A 50 0.54 6.94 4.30
C ASP A 50 0.45 5.67 3.44
N THR A 51 0.72 5.83 2.14
CA THR A 51 0.83 4.70 1.22
C THR A 51 2.19 4.69 0.54
N LEU A 52 2.86 3.55 0.52
CA LEU A 52 3.99 3.28 -0.36
C LEU A 52 3.47 2.76 -1.70
N THR A 53 3.73 3.49 -2.77
CA THR A 53 3.50 3.03 -4.14
C THR A 53 4.72 2.24 -4.61
N PHE A 54 4.56 0.96 -4.91
CA PHE A 54 5.59 0.09 -5.46
C PHE A 54 5.42 -0.02 -6.98
N MET A 55 6.53 0.03 -7.72
CA MET A 55 6.58 -0.12 -9.18
C MET A 55 7.68 -1.10 -9.60
N GLN A 56 7.37 -1.99 -10.54
CA GLN A 56 8.32 -2.86 -11.23
C GLN A 56 8.25 -2.58 -12.74
N TYR A 57 9.40 -2.54 -13.41
CA TYR A 57 9.45 -2.33 -14.88
C TYR A 57 10.69 -2.98 -15.52
N ASN A 58 10.52 -3.86 -16.51
CA ASN A 58 11.61 -4.18 -17.43
C ASN A 58 11.86 -2.99 -18.38
N LEU A 59 13.09 -2.44 -18.38
CA LEU A 59 13.46 -1.23 -19.11
C LEU A 59 13.98 -1.47 -20.53
N LEU A 60 13.96 -2.71 -21.05
CA LEU A 60 14.46 -3.09 -22.38
C LEU A 60 15.89 -2.58 -22.66
N ASN A 61 16.88 -3.39 -22.27
CA ASN A 61 18.30 -3.16 -22.55
C ASN A 61 18.79 -1.72 -22.24
N TYR A 62 18.36 -1.09 -21.15
CA TYR A 62 18.71 0.31 -20.85
C TYR A 62 20.23 0.46 -20.68
N GLY A 63 20.84 1.27 -21.57
CA GLY A 63 22.28 1.46 -21.64
C GLY A 63 23.08 0.19 -21.97
N ASN A 64 22.43 -0.84 -22.53
CA ASN A 64 23.03 -2.04 -23.10
C ASN A 64 22.81 -2.04 -24.62
N PHE A 65 23.83 -2.39 -25.41
CA PHE A 65 23.74 -2.38 -26.86
C PHE A 65 24.24 -3.68 -27.48
N THR A 66 23.57 -4.12 -28.54
CA THR A 66 23.82 -5.36 -29.30
C THR A 66 23.78 -5.08 -30.80
N ASP A 67 24.03 -6.09 -31.63
CA ASP A 67 23.93 -5.97 -33.10
C ASP A 67 22.51 -5.68 -33.62
N TYR A 68 21.47 -5.86 -32.78
CA TYR A 68 20.06 -5.66 -33.11
C TYR A 68 19.37 -4.56 -32.28
N CYS A 69 19.83 -4.37 -31.04
CA CYS A 69 19.40 -3.31 -30.13
C CYS A 69 20.53 -2.27 -30.04
N THR A 70 20.49 -1.26 -30.91
CA THR A 70 21.56 -0.27 -31.09
C THR A 70 21.16 1.09 -30.54
N VAL A 71 22.11 2.03 -30.53
CA VAL A 71 21.83 3.44 -30.22
C VAL A 71 20.75 4.04 -31.13
N GLN A 72 20.49 3.48 -32.31
CA GLN A 72 19.48 3.99 -33.26
C GLN A 72 18.05 3.51 -32.99
N ASN A 73 17.84 2.47 -32.17
CA ASN A 73 16.51 1.96 -31.82
C ASN A 73 16.31 1.70 -30.31
N ASN A 74 17.26 2.12 -29.47
CA ASN A 74 17.17 2.06 -28.00
C ASN A 74 18.02 3.17 -27.32
N GLN A 75 18.00 4.40 -27.86
CA GLN A 75 18.85 5.51 -27.41
C GLN A 75 18.60 5.84 -25.93
N ILE A 76 19.68 5.95 -25.13
CA ILE A 76 19.57 6.16 -23.69
C ILE A 76 18.99 7.54 -23.35
N GLU A 77 19.38 8.59 -24.08
CA GLU A 77 18.88 9.96 -23.89
C GLU A 77 17.38 10.10 -24.17
N ASP A 78 16.82 9.28 -25.07
CA ASP A 78 15.38 9.30 -25.37
C ASP A 78 14.60 8.54 -24.28
N LYS A 79 15.13 7.38 -23.87
CA LYS A 79 14.61 6.59 -22.73
C LYS A 79 14.62 7.38 -21.42
N ASP A 80 15.60 8.27 -21.20
CA ASP A 80 15.63 9.15 -20.04
C ASP A 80 14.37 10.03 -19.95
N VAL A 81 13.96 10.61 -21.09
CA VAL A 81 12.75 11.43 -21.19
C VAL A 81 11.51 10.57 -20.94
N TYR A 82 11.41 9.40 -21.55
CA TYR A 82 10.25 8.51 -21.39
C TYR A 82 10.11 7.97 -19.95
N ILE A 83 11.21 7.49 -19.35
CA ILE A 83 11.24 7.02 -17.97
C ILE A 83 10.92 8.18 -17.01
N SER A 84 11.45 9.39 -17.25
CA SER A 84 11.07 10.59 -16.49
C SER A 84 9.57 10.86 -16.58
N THR A 85 8.95 10.83 -17.77
CA THR A 85 7.50 10.98 -17.94
C THR A 85 6.71 9.94 -17.15
N ILE A 86 7.11 8.66 -17.22
CA ILE A 86 6.45 7.55 -16.54
C ILE A 86 6.59 7.64 -15.01
N VAL A 87 7.80 7.90 -14.50
CA VAL A 87 8.08 8.06 -13.06
C VAL A 87 7.35 9.29 -12.50
N ASN A 88 7.30 10.40 -13.25
CA ASN A 88 6.58 11.60 -12.84
C ASN A 88 5.06 11.42 -12.81
N TYR A 89 4.50 10.58 -13.70
CA TYR A 89 3.08 10.22 -13.69
C TYR A 89 2.72 9.27 -12.52
N ILE A 90 3.51 8.22 -12.30
CA ILE A 90 3.20 7.17 -11.33
C ILE A 90 3.55 7.59 -9.89
N GLN A 91 4.57 8.42 -9.70
CA GLN A 91 5.12 8.84 -8.41
C GLN A 91 5.39 7.66 -7.45
N PRO A 92 6.16 6.64 -7.85
CA PRO A 92 6.52 5.53 -6.96
C PRO A 92 7.23 6.02 -5.68
N ASP A 93 7.14 5.23 -4.63
CA ASP A 93 7.93 5.34 -3.41
C ASP A 93 9.03 4.24 -3.36
N VAL A 94 8.80 3.12 -4.05
CA VAL A 94 9.82 2.14 -4.45
C VAL A 94 9.66 1.85 -5.93
N PHE A 95 10.76 1.90 -6.68
CA PHE A 95 10.82 1.59 -8.10
C PHE A 95 11.94 0.58 -8.35
N THR A 96 11.56 -0.60 -8.86
CA THR A 96 12.46 -1.71 -9.17
C THR A 96 12.46 -1.97 -10.67
N VAL A 97 13.62 -2.32 -11.21
CA VAL A 97 13.82 -2.47 -12.66
C VAL A 97 14.52 -3.75 -13.04
N ASN A 98 14.29 -4.20 -14.27
CA ASN A 98 15.10 -5.21 -14.95
C ASN A 98 15.77 -4.61 -16.21
N GLU A 99 16.76 -5.31 -16.75
CA GLU A 99 17.46 -4.97 -18.01
C GLU A 99 18.21 -3.64 -18.06
N VAL A 100 18.85 -3.26 -16.95
CA VAL A 100 19.89 -2.22 -16.99
C VAL A 100 21.24 -2.87 -17.30
N SER A 101 22.13 -2.23 -18.07
CA SER A 101 23.50 -2.74 -18.24
C SER A 101 24.29 -2.71 -16.93
N GLY A 102 25.26 -3.60 -16.71
CA GLY A 102 26.05 -3.68 -15.46
C GLY A 102 27.04 -2.56 -15.19
N SER A 103 26.84 -1.36 -15.74
CA SER A 103 27.74 -0.22 -15.60
C SER A 103 27.24 0.77 -14.55
N GLY A 104 28.00 0.93 -13.46
CA GLY A 104 27.68 1.91 -12.40
C GLY A 104 27.59 3.37 -12.90
N ALA A 105 28.22 3.70 -14.03
CA ALA A 105 28.06 5.00 -14.68
C ALA A 105 26.68 5.15 -15.36
N ILE A 106 26.16 4.08 -15.98
CA ILE A 106 24.80 4.02 -16.52
C ILE A 106 23.76 4.02 -15.40
N HIS A 107 24.06 3.36 -14.27
CA HIS A 107 23.19 3.37 -13.08
C HIS A 107 23.03 4.77 -12.49
N GLN A 108 24.15 5.51 -12.35
CA GLN A 108 24.14 6.90 -11.90
C GLN A 108 23.48 7.83 -12.92
N HIS A 109 23.68 7.60 -14.23
CA HIS A 109 23.01 8.35 -15.29
C HIS A 109 21.48 8.13 -15.24
N LEU A 110 21.00 6.89 -15.12
CA LEU A 110 19.57 6.57 -14.95
C LEU A 110 18.96 7.28 -13.73
N LEU A 111 19.70 7.30 -12.61
CA LEU A 111 19.31 8.05 -11.43
C LEU A 111 19.18 9.55 -11.73
N ASP A 112 20.23 10.19 -12.24
CA ASP A 112 20.33 11.65 -12.36
C ASP A 112 19.59 12.25 -13.58
N ARG A 113 19.30 11.45 -14.61
CA ARG A 113 18.67 11.90 -15.86
C ARG A 113 17.20 11.54 -15.98
N ALA A 114 16.79 10.39 -15.46
CA ALA A 114 15.44 9.89 -15.63
C ALA A 114 14.66 9.86 -14.30
N VAL A 115 15.22 9.24 -13.26
CA VAL A 115 14.49 8.98 -12.00
C VAL A 115 14.42 10.24 -11.11
N ASN A 116 15.52 10.99 -11.00
CA ASN A 116 15.62 12.31 -10.36
C ASN A 116 15.75 13.43 -11.42
N ALA A 117 15.06 13.28 -12.56
CA ALA A 117 15.03 14.28 -13.64
C ALA A 117 14.66 15.68 -13.14
N ASP A 118 15.02 16.71 -13.91
CA ASP A 118 14.78 18.14 -13.60
C ASP A 118 15.31 18.62 -12.23
N GLY A 119 16.24 17.89 -11.63
CA GLY A 119 16.83 18.21 -10.32
C GLY A 119 15.97 17.81 -9.13
N ILE A 120 15.05 16.86 -9.30
CA ILE A 120 14.21 16.32 -8.22
C ILE A 120 15.08 15.54 -7.23
N ASP A 121 15.31 16.09 -6.03
CA ASP A 121 15.82 15.30 -4.90
C ASP A 121 14.68 14.50 -4.26
N LYS A 122 14.36 13.32 -4.80
CA LYS A 122 13.36 12.39 -4.21
C LYS A 122 13.93 11.00 -4.01
N TYR A 123 14.58 10.43 -5.01
CA TYR A 123 15.01 9.03 -4.99
C TYR A 123 16.48 8.86 -4.62
N LYS A 124 16.78 7.76 -3.92
CA LYS A 124 18.13 7.17 -3.87
C LYS A 124 18.10 5.81 -4.53
N MET A 125 19.23 5.42 -5.11
CA MET A 125 19.45 4.07 -5.63
C MET A 125 20.07 3.19 -4.53
N ALA A 126 19.79 1.89 -4.56
CA ALA A 126 20.55 0.90 -3.79
C ALA A 126 21.98 0.74 -4.37
N PRO A 127 22.98 0.29 -3.58
CA PRO A 127 24.28 -0.10 -4.12
C PRO A 127 24.14 -1.18 -5.18
N PHE A 128 24.98 -1.15 -6.21
CA PHE A 128 25.05 -2.24 -7.18
C PHE A 128 26.02 -3.33 -6.69
N ILE A 129 25.53 -4.57 -6.61
CA ILE A 129 26.31 -5.79 -6.35
C ILE A 129 25.89 -6.84 -7.38
N PHE A 130 26.74 -7.83 -7.66
CA PHE A 130 26.42 -8.93 -8.57
C PHE A 130 27.21 -10.20 -8.19
N THR A 131 26.78 -11.34 -8.74
CA THR A 131 27.47 -12.64 -8.64
C THR A 131 27.29 -13.45 -9.93
N ALA A 132 26.15 -13.30 -10.62
CA ALA A 132 25.99 -13.70 -12.01
C ALA A 132 26.71 -12.74 -12.98
N SER A 133 26.57 -12.98 -14.29
CA SER A 133 27.08 -12.05 -15.30
C SER A 133 26.27 -10.75 -15.30
N PRO A 134 26.90 -9.57 -15.09
CA PRO A 134 26.19 -8.29 -14.96
C PRO A 134 25.81 -7.71 -16.34
N TYR A 135 25.16 -8.51 -17.18
CA TYR A 135 24.79 -8.12 -18.55
C TYR A 135 23.45 -7.39 -18.60
N LEU A 136 22.44 -7.95 -17.92
CA LEU A 136 21.10 -7.38 -17.76
C LEU A 136 20.74 -7.50 -16.28
N VAL A 137 21.00 -6.42 -15.53
CA VAL A 137 20.91 -6.39 -14.06
C VAL A 137 19.61 -5.78 -13.58
N ASN A 138 19.30 -6.04 -12.31
CA ASN A 138 18.22 -5.37 -11.60
C ASN A 138 18.77 -4.16 -10.84
N LEU A 139 17.92 -3.15 -10.57
CA LEU A 139 18.21 -2.07 -9.63
C LEU A 139 16.96 -1.77 -8.79
N LEU A 140 17.17 -1.11 -7.65
CA LEU A 140 16.10 -0.53 -6.83
C LEU A 140 16.39 0.95 -6.55
N PHE A 141 15.37 1.77 -6.79
CA PHE A 141 15.26 3.17 -6.41
C PHE A 141 14.17 3.32 -5.33
N TYR A 142 14.36 4.22 -4.36
CA TYR A 142 13.40 4.46 -3.27
C TYR A 142 13.32 5.93 -2.89
N ASP A 143 12.12 6.41 -2.54
CA ASP A 143 11.95 7.75 -1.96
C ASP A 143 12.68 7.79 -0.60
N HIS A 144 13.75 8.58 -0.53
CA HIS A 144 14.62 8.58 0.64
C HIS A 144 14.10 9.40 1.83
N LYS A 145 12.98 10.11 1.65
CA LYS A 145 12.25 10.78 2.72
C LYS A 145 11.33 9.79 3.40
N LYS A 146 10.72 8.87 2.64
CA LYS A 146 9.87 7.79 3.18
C LYS A 146 10.63 6.56 3.68
N LEU A 147 11.70 6.16 3.00
CA LEU A 147 12.36 4.87 3.19
C LEU A 147 13.87 5.02 3.35
N THR A 148 14.48 4.06 4.03
CA THR A 148 15.94 3.87 4.09
C THR A 148 16.29 2.42 3.81
N LEU A 149 17.30 2.18 2.98
CA LEU A 149 17.84 0.85 2.73
C LEU A 149 18.58 0.34 3.98
N TYR A 150 18.22 -0.86 4.44
CA TYR A 150 18.86 -1.56 5.55
C TYR A 150 19.95 -2.53 5.08
N SER A 151 19.63 -3.33 4.06
CA SER A 151 20.57 -4.30 3.48
C SER A 151 20.18 -4.67 2.05
N HIS A 152 21.16 -5.17 1.31
CA HIS A 152 21.01 -5.71 -0.04
C HIS A 152 21.91 -6.95 -0.16
N VAL A 153 21.34 -8.05 -0.63
CA VAL A 153 22.00 -9.34 -0.82
C VAL A 153 21.44 -10.04 -2.06
N ILE A 154 22.17 -11.02 -2.59
CA ILE A 154 21.69 -11.86 -3.70
C ILE A 154 21.12 -13.17 -3.15
N ALA A 155 19.91 -13.54 -3.56
CA ALA A 155 19.26 -14.80 -3.18
C ALA A 155 19.77 -16.00 -3.99
N GLN A 156 19.95 -15.80 -5.30
CA GLN A 156 20.45 -16.82 -6.23
C GLN A 156 21.06 -16.18 -7.48
N SER A 157 21.96 -16.90 -8.15
CA SER A 157 22.77 -16.40 -9.28
C SER A 157 22.78 -17.36 -10.49
N THR A 158 21.84 -18.31 -10.57
CA THR A 158 21.71 -19.16 -11.76
C THR A 158 21.22 -18.28 -12.91
N ILE A 159 22.04 -18.17 -13.98
CA ILE A 159 21.84 -17.34 -15.19
C ILE A 159 21.88 -15.82 -14.92
N ARG A 160 21.05 -15.32 -14.02
CA ARG A 160 20.95 -13.92 -13.58
C ARG A 160 20.86 -13.88 -12.06
N ASP A 161 21.19 -12.74 -11.46
CA ASP A 161 20.98 -12.54 -10.03
C ASP A 161 19.50 -12.28 -9.70
N VAL A 162 19.08 -12.70 -8.51
CA VAL A 162 17.83 -12.28 -7.86
C VAL A 162 18.20 -11.49 -6.62
N ASP A 163 17.90 -10.20 -6.63
CA ASP A 163 18.27 -9.25 -5.60
C ASP A 163 17.25 -9.24 -4.46
N VAL A 164 17.72 -9.11 -3.22
CA VAL A 164 16.88 -8.97 -2.03
C VAL A 164 17.29 -7.70 -1.30
N TYR A 165 16.46 -6.67 -1.41
CA TYR A 165 16.62 -5.39 -0.72
C TYR A 165 15.70 -5.35 0.49
N LYS A 166 16.25 -5.18 1.71
CA LYS A 166 15.44 -4.88 2.91
C LYS A 166 15.48 -3.37 3.14
N LEU A 167 14.33 -2.73 3.15
CA LEU A 167 14.15 -1.32 3.50
C LEU A 167 13.33 -1.20 4.79
N TYR A 168 13.52 -0.11 5.53
CA TYR A 168 12.60 0.32 6.58
C TYR A 168 12.00 1.68 6.26
N TYR A 169 10.81 1.91 6.80
CA TYR A 169 10.09 3.17 6.71
C TYR A 169 10.59 4.17 7.77
N ASN A 170 10.73 5.44 7.39
CA ASN A 170 11.28 6.51 8.21
C ASN A 170 10.22 7.02 9.21
N SER A 171 9.71 6.12 10.07
CA SER A 171 8.65 6.43 11.03
C SER A 171 9.11 7.37 12.14
N ASN A 172 8.17 8.10 12.74
CA ASN A 172 8.46 9.01 13.85
C ASN A 172 8.89 8.28 15.15
N ASP A 173 8.55 7.00 15.29
CA ASP A 173 8.90 6.11 16.39
C ASP A 173 10.16 5.25 16.13
N LEU A 174 10.85 5.45 14.99
CA LEU A 174 12.08 4.73 14.63
C LEU A 174 13.17 4.81 15.71
N ALA A 175 13.25 5.92 16.45
CA ALA A 175 14.17 6.10 17.56
C ALA A 175 13.85 5.25 18.81
N GLU A 176 12.61 4.74 18.91
CA GLU A 176 12.18 3.78 19.94
C GLU A 176 12.43 2.31 19.50
N GLY A 177 12.90 2.11 18.27
CA GLY A 177 13.27 0.80 17.71
C GLY A 177 12.16 0.07 16.96
N ASP A 178 11.03 0.74 16.69
CA ASP A 178 9.86 0.18 16.01
C ASP A 178 9.62 0.87 14.66
N THR A 179 9.42 0.09 13.60
CA THR A 179 9.17 0.57 12.22
C THR A 179 8.60 -0.52 11.32
N ALA A 180 7.97 -0.12 10.22
CA ALA A 180 7.58 -1.00 9.12
C ALA A 180 8.80 -1.35 8.26
N PHE A 181 9.11 -2.64 8.10
CA PHE A 181 10.05 -3.14 7.09
C PHE A 181 9.30 -3.58 5.83
N VAL A 182 9.92 -3.40 4.66
CA VAL A 182 9.54 -4.02 3.39
C VAL A 182 10.77 -4.69 2.78
N ILE A 183 10.59 -5.90 2.24
CA ILE A 183 11.64 -6.64 1.54
C ILE A 183 11.23 -6.83 0.09
N CYS A 184 12.04 -6.30 -0.81
CA CYS A 184 11.83 -6.31 -2.24
C CYS A 184 12.75 -7.38 -2.85
N VAL A 185 12.17 -8.47 -3.31
CA VAL A 185 12.85 -9.56 -4.01
C VAL A 185 12.66 -9.31 -5.50
N VAL A 186 13.72 -8.87 -6.19
CA VAL A 186 13.66 -8.46 -7.60
C VAL A 186 14.33 -9.53 -8.45
N ALA A 187 13.58 -10.12 -9.37
CA ALA A 187 14.06 -11.15 -10.26
C ALA A 187 13.96 -10.72 -11.73
N HIS A 188 14.82 -11.30 -12.56
CA HIS A 188 14.59 -11.40 -14.00
C HIS A 188 14.85 -12.85 -14.41
N LEU A 189 13.80 -13.66 -14.52
CA LEU A 189 13.95 -15.11 -14.73
C LEU A 189 14.40 -15.43 -16.17
N LYS A 190 14.69 -16.71 -16.47
CA LYS A 190 15.14 -17.11 -17.81
C LYS A 190 14.05 -16.90 -18.87
N ALA A 191 14.33 -16.03 -19.82
CA ALA A 191 13.49 -15.79 -21.01
C ALA A 191 13.50 -16.95 -22.02
N GLY A 192 12.43 -17.06 -22.82
CA GLY A 192 12.23 -18.10 -23.84
C GLY A 192 11.20 -19.18 -23.45
N ASN A 193 10.76 -19.98 -24.41
CA ASN A 193 9.63 -20.92 -24.25
C ASN A 193 9.98 -22.40 -24.46
N THR A 194 11.27 -22.76 -24.45
CA THR A 194 11.68 -24.17 -24.51
C THR A 194 11.56 -24.86 -23.15
N ALA A 195 11.51 -26.19 -23.12
CA ALA A 195 11.50 -26.96 -21.87
C ALA A 195 12.72 -26.69 -20.98
N GLY A 196 13.87 -26.36 -21.57
CA GLY A 196 15.06 -25.93 -20.84
C GLY A 196 14.91 -24.54 -20.23
N ASP A 197 14.13 -23.64 -20.84
CA ASP A 197 13.84 -22.32 -20.27
C ASP A 197 12.93 -22.44 -19.05
N THR A 198 11.88 -23.26 -19.13
CA THR A 198 10.99 -23.56 -17.99
C THR A 198 11.74 -24.22 -16.83
N GLU A 199 12.65 -25.17 -17.10
CA GLU A 199 13.47 -25.83 -16.06
C GLU A 199 14.45 -24.84 -15.39
N ASN A 200 15.02 -23.92 -16.18
CA ASN A 200 15.87 -22.86 -15.65
C ASN A 200 15.08 -21.86 -14.79
N ARG A 201 13.88 -21.44 -15.21
CA ARG A 201 12.98 -20.61 -14.37
C ARG A 201 12.63 -21.32 -13.06
N ALA A 202 12.29 -22.61 -13.10
CA ALA A 202 11.99 -23.40 -11.92
C ALA A 202 13.19 -23.48 -10.95
N THR A 203 14.40 -23.67 -11.50
CA THR A 203 15.64 -23.68 -10.72
C THR A 203 15.90 -22.32 -10.03
N MET A 204 15.75 -21.21 -10.75
CA MET A 204 15.90 -19.87 -10.19
C MET A 204 14.86 -19.59 -9.10
N ALA A 205 13.61 -20.00 -9.31
CA ALA A 205 12.54 -19.87 -8.31
C ALA A 205 12.84 -20.70 -7.05
N GLN A 206 13.23 -21.96 -7.21
CA GLN A 206 13.52 -22.87 -6.10
C GLN A 206 14.73 -22.40 -5.27
N ASN A 207 15.79 -21.90 -5.92
CA ASN A 207 16.93 -21.31 -5.24
C ASN A 207 16.54 -20.05 -4.45
N THR A 208 15.71 -19.18 -5.03
CA THR A 208 15.18 -17.98 -4.37
C THR A 208 14.39 -18.34 -3.11
N MET A 209 13.46 -19.30 -3.20
CA MET A 209 12.66 -19.71 -2.04
C MET A 209 13.50 -20.42 -0.97
N ASN A 210 14.49 -21.24 -1.36
CA ASN A 210 15.44 -21.86 -0.42
C ASN A 210 16.29 -20.83 0.34
N PHE A 211 16.62 -19.70 -0.30
CA PHE A 211 17.29 -18.57 0.35
C PHE A 211 16.35 -17.87 1.35
N LEU A 212 15.13 -17.52 0.93
CA LEU A 212 14.14 -16.84 1.79
C LEU A 212 13.74 -17.66 3.02
N GLU A 213 13.69 -18.99 2.89
CA GLU A 213 13.51 -19.95 3.99
C GLU A 213 14.58 -19.81 5.09
N ASN A 214 15.73 -19.19 4.81
CA ASN A 214 16.79 -18.95 5.79
C ASN A 214 17.06 -17.45 6.07
N TYR A 215 16.57 -16.55 5.21
CA TYR A 215 16.74 -15.10 5.36
C TYR A 215 15.78 -14.48 6.39
N GLY A 216 14.49 -14.87 6.37
CA GLY A 216 13.49 -14.37 7.33
C GLY A 216 12.08 -14.84 6.99
N ARG A 217 11.56 -15.86 7.68
CA ARG A 217 10.34 -16.59 7.27
C ARG A 217 9.00 -15.86 7.50
N ASP A 218 9.04 -14.66 8.08
CA ASP A 218 7.88 -13.93 8.60
C ASP A 218 8.12 -12.40 8.51
N ASP A 219 8.32 -11.92 7.29
CA ASP A 219 8.52 -10.50 6.94
C ASP A 219 7.53 -10.09 5.84
N ASN A 220 7.48 -8.79 5.55
CA ASN A 220 6.71 -8.22 4.44
C ASN A 220 7.50 -8.35 3.13
N TYR A 221 7.19 -9.35 2.30
CA TYR A 221 7.86 -9.53 1.02
C TYR A 221 6.99 -9.09 -0.15
N LEU A 222 7.58 -8.33 -1.05
CA LEU A 222 7.15 -8.23 -2.44
C LEU A 222 8.18 -8.97 -3.30
N LEU A 223 7.71 -9.90 -4.13
CA LEU A 223 8.51 -10.59 -5.14
C LEU A 223 8.07 -10.08 -6.51
N SER A 224 8.92 -9.32 -7.17
CA SER A 224 8.62 -8.62 -8.41
C SER A 224 9.65 -8.85 -9.49
N GLY A 225 9.23 -8.67 -10.74
CA GLY A 225 10.11 -8.81 -11.89
C GLY A 225 9.39 -9.22 -13.16
N ASP A 226 10.13 -9.15 -14.25
CA ASP A 226 9.89 -9.99 -15.42
C ASP A 226 10.23 -11.45 -15.08
N PHE A 227 9.21 -12.30 -15.06
CA PHE A 227 9.34 -13.74 -14.81
C PHE A 227 9.31 -14.59 -16.08
N ASN A 228 9.03 -14.02 -17.26
CA ASN A 228 8.92 -14.75 -18.54
C ASN A 228 8.04 -16.03 -18.46
N LEU A 229 6.92 -15.97 -17.73
CA LEU A 229 6.03 -17.12 -17.50
C LEU A 229 4.86 -17.11 -18.49
N TYR A 230 4.72 -18.18 -19.27
CA TYR A 230 3.68 -18.32 -20.29
C TYR A 230 2.35 -18.79 -19.67
N SER A 231 2.43 -19.51 -18.54
CA SER A 231 1.27 -19.97 -17.78
C SER A 231 1.56 -20.04 -16.28
N SER A 232 0.49 -20.03 -15.49
CA SER A 232 0.53 -20.35 -14.06
C SER A 232 0.87 -21.82 -13.77
N SER A 233 0.80 -22.72 -14.76
CA SER A 233 1.13 -24.13 -14.59
C SER A 233 2.65 -24.41 -14.61
N GLU A 234 3.48 -23.42 -14.93
CA GLU A 234 4.94 -23.54 -14.82
C GLU A 234 5.43 -23.71 -13.36
N ASP A 235 6.38 -24.64 -13.16
CA ASP A 235 6.94 -24.99 -11.85
C ASP A 235 7.52 -23.79 -11.09
N ALA A 236 7.99 -22.75 -11.79
CA ALA A 236 8.45 -21.50 -11.17
C ALA A 236 7.31 -20.75 -10.45
N TYR A 237 6.15 -20.61 -11.09
CA TYR A 237 4.98 -19.97 -10.50
C TYR A 237 4.42 -20.80 -9.32
N GLN A 238 4.41 -22.12 -9.49
CA GLN A 238 3.99 -23.06 -8.44
C GLN A 238 4.96 -23.03 -7.25
N THR A 239 6.26 -22.89 -7.50
CA THR A 239 7.29 -22.77 -6.45
C THR A 239 7.08 -21.50 -5.60
N PHE A 240 6.71 -20.36 -6.20
CA PHE A 240 6.42 -19.14 -5.44
C PHE A 240 5.06 -19.21 -4.69
N THR A 241 4.01 -19.71 -5.34
CA THR A 241 2.63 -19.61 -4.83
C THR A 241 2.17 -20.80 -3.99
N GLN A 242 2.73 -22.00 -4.21
CA GLN A 242 2.38 -23.22 -3.49
C GLN A 242 3.51 -23.78 -2.60
N TYR A 243 4.58 -23.01 -2.38
CA TYR A 243 5.77 -23.41 -1.61
C TYR A 243 5.46 -24.22 -0.33
N ALA A 244 6.32 -25.19 -0.01
CA ALA A 244 6.06 -26.14 1.09
C ALA A 244 5.83 -25.44 2.45
N ASN A 245 6.59 -24.39 2.75
CA ASN A 245 6.33 -23.51 3.89
C ASN A 245 5.24 -22.49 3.55
N SER A 246 4.06 -22.63 4.15
CA SER A 246 2.90 -21.77 3.89
C SER A 246 3.08 -20.31 4.32
N SER A 247 3.97 -20.02 5.28
CA SER A 247 4.24 -18.63 5.72
C SER A 247 4.99 -17.82 4.67
N LEU A 248 5.86 -18.47 3.89
CA LEU A 248 6.62 -17.84 2.81
C LEU A 248 5.94 -17.89 1.44
N ARG A 249 4.75 -18.48 1.31
CA ARG A 249 4.00 -18.44 0.05
C ARG A 249 3.71 -17.00 -0.38
N PHE A 250 3.98 -16.75 -1.65
CA PHE A 250 3.55 -15.55 -2.34
C PHE A 250 2.13 -15.71 -2.88
N TYR A 251 1.40 -14.60 -2.97
CA TYR A 251 0.07 -14.54 -3.55
C TYR A 251 0.02 -13.47 -4.63
N ASP A 252 -0.58 -13.81 -5.77
CA ASP A 252 -0.85 -12.90 -6.89
C ASP A 252 -2.02 -11.96 -6.54
N PRO A 253 -1.81 -10.64 -6.42
CA PRO A 253 -2.88 -9.69 -6.07
C PRO A 253 -4.00 -9.60 -7.13
N ILE A 254 -3.76 -10.07 -8.36
CA ILE A 254 -4.75 -10.15 -9.43
C ILE A 254 -5.64 -11.40 -9.29
N ASP A 255 -5.12 -12.49 -8.72
CA ASP A 255 -5.75 -13.82 -8.60
C ASP A 255 -6.33 -14.34 -9.95
N LYS A 256 -5.45 -14.40 -10.97
CA LYS A 256 -5.77 -14.91 -12.32
C LYS A 256 -4.76 -15.97 -12.81
N PRO A 257 -4.71 -17.14 -12.16
CA PRO A 257 -4.02 -18.30 -12.74
C PRO A 257 -4.72 -18.75 -14.02
N GLY A 258 -3.93 -19.07 -15.04
CA GLY A 258 -4.34 -19.74 -16.28
C GLY A 258 -3.14 -19.84 -17.22
N ASP A 259 -3.43 -19.98 -18.52
CA ASP A 259 -2.45 -19.88 -19.60
C ASP A 259 -2.56 -18.45 -20.17
N TRP A 260 -1.52 -17.64 -19.99
CA TRP A 260 -1.56 -16.20 -20.28
C TRP A 260 -1.21 -15.90 -21.73
N ASN A 261 -0.16 -16.54 -22.27
CA ASN A 261 0.33 -16.30 -23.62
C ASN A 261 -0.75 -16.43 -24.71
N ASN A 262 -0.82 -15.42 -25.58
CA ASN A 262 -1.69 -15.33 -26.74
C ASN A 262 -3.17 -15.68 -26.43
N ASN A 263 -3.62 -15.33 -25.22
CA ASN A 263 -4.94 -15.66 -24.73
C ASN A 263 -5.79 -14.42 -24.45
N SER A 264 -6.76 -14.14 -25.32
CA SER A 264 -7.65 -12.97 -25.20
C SER A 264 -8.49 -12.94 -23.92
N ALA A 265 -8.64 -14.07 -23.21
CA ALA A 265 -9.26 -14.11 -21.89
C ALA A 265 -8.42 -13.39 -20.80
N PHE A 266 -7.12 -13.20 -21.03
CA PHE A 266 -6.20 -12.52 -20.12
C PHE A 266 -5.73 -11.15 -20.63
N ALA A 267 -6.26 -10.67 -21.76
CA ALA A 267 -5.87 -9.39 -22.40
C ALA A 267 -5.79 -8.18 -21.46
N ALA A 268 -6.66 -8.09 -20.45
CA ALA A 268 -6.65 -7.00 -19.45
C ALA A 268 -5.56 -7.14 -18.36
N TYR A 269 -4.72 -8.17 -18.42
CA TYR A 269 -3.65 -8.49 -17.47
C TYR A 269 -2.27 -8.67 -18.13
N HIS A 270 -2.18 -8.55 -19.45
CA HIS A 270 -0.92 -8.64 -20.17
C HIS A 270 -0.03 -7.43 -19.90
N THR A 271 1.27 -7.63 -20.06
CA THR A 271 2.33 -6.64 -19.80
C THR A 271 3.37 -6.56 -20.92
N GLN A 272 3.49 -7.59 -21.78
CA GLN A 272 4.31 -7.61 -22.98
C GLN A 272 3.45 -8.08 -24.18
N SER A 273 3.72 -7.73 -25.45
CA SER A 273 4.58 -6.63 -25.92
C SER A 273 3.77 -5.36 -26.16
N THR A 274 4.36 -4.19 -25.87
CA THR A 274 3.81 -2.90 -26.33
C THR A 274 3.81 -2.74 -27.85
N HIS A 275 4.55 -3.59 -28.58
CA HIS A 275 4.78 -3.57 -30.02
C HIS A 275 4.22 -4.83 -30.74
N LEU A 276 3.49 -4.62 -31.84
CA LEU A 276 3.08 -5.68 -32.78
C LEU A 276 4.19 -6.04 -33.76
N THR A 277 4.95 -5.05 -34.25
CA THR A 277 6.02 -5.26 -35.24
C THR A 277 7.39 -4.89 -34.68
N SER A 278 8.39 -5.76 -34.84
CA SER A 278 9.73 -5.49 -34.32
C SER A 278 10.43 -4.36 -35.08
N SER A 279 10.98 -3.41 -34.30
CA SER A 279 11.90 -2.36 -34.75
C SER A 279 13.38 -2.73 -34.52
N GLY A 280 13.67 -3.98 -34.14
CA GLY A 280 15.00 -4.54 -33.95
C GLY A 280 15.38 -4.79 -32.48
N CYS A 281 15.06 -3.86 -31.56
CA CYS A 281 15.29 -4.05 -30.13
C CYS A 281 14.09 -4.72 -29.40
N PRO A 282 12.88 -4.13 -29.38
CA PRO A 282 11.74 -4.70 -28.65
C PRO A 282 11.25 -6.03 -29.24
N ALA A 283 10.78 -6.91 -28.34
CA ALA A 283 9.99 -8.08 -28.67
C ALA A 283 8.70 -7.67 -29.42
N SER A 284 8.22 -8.54 -30.31
CA SER A 284 7.07 -8.24 -31.18
C SER A 284 6.03 -9.35 -31.17
N GLY A 285 4.77 -8.96 -31.04
CA GLY A 285 3.59 -9.83 -31.02
C GLY A 285 2.30 -9.06 -30.72
N GLY A 286 2.45 -7.89 -30.10
CA GLY A 286 1.39 -7.08 -29.52
C GLY A 286 1.15 -7.50 -28.07
N MET A 287 0.14 -6.93 -27.44
CA MET A 287 -0.08 -7.08 -25.99
C MET A 287 -0.70 -8.45 -25.64
N ASP A 288 0.10 -9.52 -25.70
CA ASP A 288 -0.33 -10.92 -25.69
C ASP A 288 0.28 -11.82 -24.60
N ASP A 289 1.19 -11.31 -23.75
CA ASP A 289 1.84 -12.05 -22.66
C ASP A 289 1.77 -11.32 -21.29
N ARG A 290 1.70 -12.08 -20.19
CA ARG A 290 1.79 -11.57 -18.80
C ARG A 290 3.11 -12.01 -18.18
N PHE A 291 4.15 -11.20 -18.31
CA PHE A 291 5.48 -11.52 -17.77
C PHE A 291 5.86 -10.70 -16.53
N ASP A 292 5.27 -9.53 -16.31
CA ASP A 292 5.62 -8.66 -15.18
C ASP A 292 4.67 -8.90 -13.99
N PHE A 293 5.26 -9.25 -12.84
CA PHE A 293 4.53 -9.57 -11.62
C PHE A 293 4.99 -8.69 -10.45
N ILE A 294 4.07 -8.48 -9.51
CA ILE A 294 4.38 -8.15 -8.10
C ILE A 294 3.54 -9.08 -7.23
N LEU A 295 4.13 -10.19 -6.77
CA LEU A 295 3.51 -11.11 -5.82
C LEU A 295 3.81 -10.65 -4.39
N MET A 296 2.91 -10.91 -3.44
CA MET A 296 3.05 -10.45 -2.04
C MET A 296 3.00 -11.59 -1.02
N SER A 297 3.73 -11.46 0.10
CA SER A 297 3.61 -12.42 1.22
C SER A 297 2.25 -12.31 1.93
N ASN A 298 1.89 -13.38 2.65
CA ASN A 298 0.69 -13.39 3.50
C ASN A 298 0.64 -12.23 4.51
N ASN A 299 1.79 -11.71 4.95
CA ASN A 299 1.83 -10.60 5.91
C ASN A 299 1.25 -9.30 5.33
N LEU A 300 1.61 -8.97 4.08
CA LEU A 300 1.02 -7.85 3.35
C LEU A 300 -0.45 -8.08 2.99
N LYS A 301 -0.83 -9.34 2.71
CA LYS A 301 -2.21 -9.73 2.40
C LYS A 301 -3.16 -9.58 3.60
N PHE A 302 -2.69 -9.84 4.81
CA PHE A 302 -3.50 -9.81 6.04
C PHE A 302 -3.27 -8.58 6.92
N GLY A 303 -2.33 -7.70 6.57
CA GLY A 303 -2.11 -6.42 7.25
C GLY A 303 -1.43 -6.55 8.61
N VAL A 304 -0.35 -7.33 8.67
CA VAL A 304 0.51 -7.46 9.86
C VAL A 304 1.91 -6.89 9.58
N LYS A 305 2.75 -6.74 10.60
CA LYS A 305 4.08 -6.08 10.47
C LYS A 305 4.00 -4.66 9.88
N HIS A 306 2.95 -3.91 10.22
CA HIS A 306 2.71 -2.50 9.86
C HIS A 306 2.53 -2.15 8.37
N LEU A 307 2.42 -3.14 7.45
CA LEU A 307 2.12 -2.90 6.04
C LEU A 307 0.94 -3.76 5.58
N THR A 308 0.04 -3.17 4.82
CA THR A 308 -1.15 -3.85 4.26
C THR A 308 -1.30 -3.51 2.78
N TYR A 309 -1.49 -4.50 1.91
CA TYR A 309 -1.83 -4.24 0.51
C TYR A 309 -3.18 -3.52 0.41
N VAL A 310 -3.23 -2.44 -0.38
CA VAL A 310 -4.45 -1.69 -0.68
C VAL A 310 -5.24 -2.46 -1.74
N PRO A 311 -6.42 -3.05 -1.42
CA PRO A 311 -7.12 -3.91 -2.36
C PRO A 311 -7.54 -3.18 -3.64
N GLY A 312 -7.26 -3.77 -4.79
CA GLY A 312 -7.56 -3.18 -6.10
C GLY A 312 -6.58 -2.10 -6.56
N SER A 313 -5.44 -1.93 -5.89
CA SER A 313 -4.37 -1.02 -6.31
C SER A 313 -3.35 -1.63 -7.28
N TYR A 314 -3.43 -2.92 -7.57
CA TYR A 314 -2.56 -3.54 -8.57
C TYR A 314 -2.98 -3.11 -9.98
N HIS A 315 -2.06 -2.48 -10.72
CA HIS A 315 -2.30 -2.06 -12.11
C HIS A 315 -1.05 -2.25 -12.98
N ALA A 316 -1.23 -2.81 -14.17
CA ALA A 316 -0.31 -2.62 -15.29
C ALA A 316 -0.65 -1.26 -15.94
N ILE A 317 0.25 -0.28 -15.88
CA ILE A 317 -0.04 1.08 -16.33
C ILE A 317 0.02 1.13 -17.85
N GLY A 318 -1.03 1.65 -18.49
CA GLY A 318 -1.20 1.63 -19.94
C GLY A 318 -2.04 0.44 -20.48
N GLN A 319 -2.37 -0.55 -19.63
CA GLN A 319 -3.21 -1.68 -20.05
C GLN A 319 -4.70 -1.30 -20.05
N ASP A 320 -5.37 -1.41 -21.20
CA ASP A 320 -6.80 -1.15 -21.37
C ASP A 320 -7.64 -2.39 -21.74
N GLY A 321 -6.99 -3.51 -22.04
CA GLY A 321 -7.63 -4.75 -22.48
C GLY A 321 -8.13 -4.75 -23.94
N LEU A 322 -7.85 -3.70 -24.73
CA LEU A 322 -8.32 -3.55 -26.11
C LEU A 322 -7.22 -3.79 -27.16
N HIS A 323 -5.98 -3.96 -26.71
CA HIS A 323 -4.76 -4.05 -27.54
C HIS A 323 -4.16 -5.46 -27.66
N PHE A 324 -4.92 -6.50 -27.31
CA PHE A 324 -4.55 -7.88 -27.57
C PHE A 324 -4.10 -8.09 -29.03
N ASN A 325 -2.86 -8.57 -29.20
CA ASN A 325 -2.15 -8.75 -30.46
C ASN A 325 -2.10 -7.46 -31.33
N LYS A 326 -1.85 -6.30 -30.69
CA LYS A 326 -1.59 -5.00 -31.32
C LYS A 326 -0.54 -4.20 -30.53
N ASP A 327 -0.03 -3.14 -31.16
CA ASP A 327 0.66 -2.05 -30.47
C ASP A 327 -0.29 -1.34 -29.48
N ILE A 328 0.20 -0.89 -28.32
CA ILE A 328 -0.64 -0.17 -27.33
C ILE A 328 -1.12 1.22 -27.80
N THR A 329 -0.54 1.71 -28.90
CA THR A 329 -0.85 2.98 -29.58
C THR A 329 -1.81 2.81 -30.76
N ALA A 330 -2.27 1.59 -31.04
CA ALA A 330 -3.13 1.28 -32.19
C ALA A 330 -4.59 1.74 -32.01
N SER A 331 -5.49 1.19 -32.84
CA SER A 331 -6.94 1.45 -32.78
C SER A 331 -7.66 0.30 -32.06
N PRO A 332 -8.62 0.56 -31.16
CA PRO A 332 -9.14 1.87 -30.75
C PRO A 332 -8.16 2.63 -29.86
N THR A 333 -8.15 3.96 -29.91
CA THR A 333 -7.24 4.78 -29.10
C THR A 333 -7.30 4.42 -27.61
N ASN A 334 -6.17 3.97 -27.06
CA ASN A 334 -6.00 3.70 -25.64
C ASN A 334 -6.14 5.00 -24.83
N THR A 335 -7.02 5.00 -23.83
CA THR A 335 -7.25 6.15 -22.92
C THR A 335 -7.07 5.79 -21.45
N SER A 336 -6.31 4.74 -21.14
CA SER A 336 -5.99 4.32 -19.76
C SER A 336 -5.04 5.30 -19.05
N VAL A 337 -4.23 6.02 -19.81
CA VAL A 337 -3.25 7.03 -19.37
C VAL A 337 -3.30 8.27 -20.27
N PRO A 338 -2.70 9.41 -19.88
CA PRO A 338 -2.49 10.57 -20.77
C PRO A 338 -1.70 10.20 -22.05
N PRO A 339 -1.92 10.87 -23.19
CA PRO A 339 -1.30 10.49 -24.47
C PRO A 339 0.23 10.56 -24.49
N ASP A 340 0.82 11.52 -23.78
CA ASP A 340 2.26 11.67 -23.57
C ASP A 340 2.84 10.50 -22.76
N VAL A 341 2.12 10.06 -21.72
CA VAL A 341 2.46 8.85 -20.95
C VAL A 341 2.31 7.59 -21.81
N LEU A 342 1.29 7.50 -22.67
CA LEU A 342 1.11 6.38 -23.60
C LEU A 342 2.27 6.28 -24.61
N THR A 343 2.68 7.41 -25.19
CA THR A 343 3.86 7.47 -26.07
C THR A 343 5.12 7.07 -25.32
N ALA A 344 5.34 7.59 -24.10
CA ALA A 344 6.50 7.21 -23.29
C ALA A 344 6.53 5.70 -22.96
N LEU A 345 5.38 5.08 -22.67
CA LEU A 345 5.28 3.64 -22.43
C LEU A 345 5.66 2.81 -23.66
N TYR A 346 5.19 3.22 -24.84
CA TYR A 346 5.47 2.54 -26.11
C TYR A 346 6.95 2.71 -26.52
N GLU A 347 7.47 3.93 -26.57
CA GLU A 347 8.82 4.22 -27.07
C GLU A 347 9.93 3.79 -26.08
N ASN A 348 9.61 3.55 -24.79
CA ASN A 348 10.61 3.12 -23.81
C ASN A 348 10.88 1.61 -23.79
N SER A 349 9.86 0.76 -23.87
CA SER A 349 9.99 -0.67 -23.59
C SER A 349 8.89 -1.48 -24.28
N ASP A 350 9.19 -2.73 -24.60
CA ASP A 350 8.22 -3.78 -24.92
C ASP A 350 7.36 -4.18 -23.70
N HIS A 351 7.72 -3.78 -22.48
CA HIS A 351 6.93 -4.02 -21.27
C HIS A 351 6.06 -2.82 -20.85
N LEU A 352 5.04 -3.09 -20.03
CA LEU A 352 4.31 -2.11 -19.22
C LEU A 352 4.74 -2.19 -17.74
N PRO A 353 4.94 -1.06 -17.04
CA PRO A 353 5.25 -1.07 -15.62
C PRO A 353 4.04 -1.52 -14.82
N VAL A 354 4.26 -2.52 -13.95
CA VAL A 354 3.25 -2.98 -12.99
C VAL A 354 3.46 -2.28 -11.65
N THR A 355 2.36 -1.99 -10.98
CA THR A 355 2.33 -1.19 -9.75
C THR A 355 1.41 -1.82 -8.71
N LEU A 356 1.65 -1.55 -7.42
CA LEU A 356 0.66 -1.72 -6.35
C LEU A 356 0.88 -0.69 -5.24
N LYS A 357 -0.06 -0.59 -4.28
CA LYS A 357 0.10 0.24 -3.08
C LYS A 357 0.02 -0.55 -1.79
N LEU A 358 0.91 -0.23 -0.85
CA LEU A 358 0.88 -0.69 0.53
C LEU A 358 0.50 0.48 1.44
N ALA A 359 -0.52 0.32 2.28
CA ALA A 359 -0.86 1.27 3.33
C ALA A 359 0.00 1.00 4.58
N VAL A 360 0.52 2.06 5.20
CA VAL A 360 1.52 1.97 6.28
C VAL A 360 0.89 2.33 7.63
N ASP A 361 0.84 1.37 8.56
CA ASP A 361 0.41 1.58 9.95
C ASP A 361 1.55 2.14 10.83
N LYS A 362 2.18 3.21 10.34
CA LYS A 362 3.19 4.05 10.99
C LYS A 362 3.07 5.48 10.44
N THR A 363 3.19 6.49 11.30
CA THR A 363 3.18 7.89 10.84
C THR A 363 4.54 8.31 10.27
N LEU A 364 4.50 9.14 9.23
CA LEU A 364 5.63 9.87 8.66
C LEU A 364 5.53 11.35 9.03
N GLY A 365 6.66 12.00 9.34
CA GLY A 365 6.83 13.47 9.37
C GLY A 365 6.09 14.27 10.44
N VAL A 366 4.87 13.85 10.85
CA VAL A 366 4.21 14.32 12.06
C VAL A 366 4.87 13.60 13.23
N SER A 367 5.96 14.16 13.73
CA SER A 367 6.47 13.84 15.06
C SER A 367 5.27 13.77 16.00
N ASP A 368 5.08 12.63 16.68
CA ASP A 368 3.93 12.50 17.58
C ASP A 368 3.98 13.69 18.52
N TRP A 369 2.88 14.45 18.59
CA TRP A 369 2.85 15.67 19.39
C TRP A 369 2.77 15.24 20.85
N LEU A 370 3.93 14.83 21.37
CA LEU A 370 4.34 14.80 22.77
C LEU A 370 3.95 16.15 23.34
N ALA A 371 2.69 16.24 23.80
CA ALA A 371 2.03 17.52 23.99
C ALA A 371 2.89 18.32 24.97
N GLY A 372 3.46 19.41 24.47
CA GLY A 372 4.69 19.96 25.01
C GLY A 372 4.57 20.23 26.50
N ASP A 373 5.69 19.98 27.17
CA ASP A 373 5.83 19.84 28.62
C ASP A 373 5.31 18.50 29.20
N PHE A 374 4.59 17.63 28.48
CA PHE A 374 4.07 16.35 28.99
C PHE A 374 4.53 15.11 28.21
N GLN A 375 5.01 14.09 28.94
CA GLN A 375 5.47 12.79 28.43
C GLN A 375 5.05 11.66 29.38
N ASN A 376 5.17 10.40 28.94
CA ASN A 376 5.00 9.20 29.78
C ASN A 376 3.67 9.12 30.58
N ILE A 377 2.59 9.66 30.02
CA ILE A 377 1.26 9.72 30.65
C ILE A 377 0.69 8.31 30.86
N ARG A 378 0.53 7.90 32.12
CA ARG A 378 -0.06 6.61 32.54
C ARG A 378 -1.08 6.85 33.65
N PHE A 379 -2.16 6.06 33.70
CA PHE A 379 -3.16 6.14 34.77
C PHE A 379 -3.88 4.81 34.94
N ASN A 380 -4.47 4.55 36.13
CA ASN A 380 -5.29 3.36 36.33
C ASN A 380 -6.63 3.47 35.57
N ASN A 381 -6.98 2.42 34.85
CA ASN A 381 -8.23 2.30 34.09
C ASN A 381 -8.65 0.82 34.07
N PRO A 382 -9.85 0.44 34.56
CA PRO A 382 -10.87 1.30 35.15
C PRO A 382 -10.46 2.06 36.43
N VAL A 383 -11.29 3.04 36.77
CA VAL A 383 -11.20 3.92 37.93
C VAL A 383 -12.34 3.54 38.89
N SER A 384 -12.05 3.38 40.17
CA SER A 384 -13.07 3.28 41.22
C SER A 384 -13.32 4.66 41.84
N SER A 385 -12.48 5.08 42.79
CA SER A 385 -12.57 6.39 43.46
C SER A 385 -11.46 7.37 43.06
N LYS A 386 -10.32 6.89 42.54
CA LYS A 386 -9.17 7.73 42.18
C LYS A 386 -8.57 7.41 40.83
N ILE A 387 -8.20 8.47 40.11
CA ILE A 387 -7.32 8.42 38.94
C ILE A 387 -5.90 8.74 39.43
N ARG A 388 -5.07 7.72 39.60
CA ARG A 388 -3.64 7.88 39.90
C ARG A 388 -2.91 8.12 38.58
N LEU A 389 -2.66 9.40 38.27
CA LEU A 389 -2.02 9.86 37.04
C LEU A 389 -0.51 9.98 37.26
N THR A 390 0.29 9.23 36.50
CA THR A 390 1.74 9.43 36.39
C THR A 390 2.02 10.22 35.11
N ILE A 391 2.86 11.25 35.21
CA ILE A 391 3.19 12.17 34.10
C ILE A 391 4.61 12.71 34.25
N THR A 392 5.40 12.68 33.19
CA THR A 392 6.76 13.24 33.15
C THR A 392 6.73 14.60 32.48
N THR A 393 7.48 15.58 33.01
CA THR A 393 7.68 16.89 32.36
C THR A 393 9.16 17.23 32.23
N ALA A 394 9.51 18.00 31.19
CA ALA A 394 10.88 18.48 30.99
C ALA A 394 11.25 19.63 31.94
N LYS A 395 10.27 20.46 32.30
CA LYS A 395 10.40 21.67 33.14
C LYS A 395 9.19 21.79 34.07
N PRO A 396 9.26 22.56 35.17
CA PRO A 396 8.09 22.87 35.97
C PRO A 396 7.01 23.56 35.12
N THR A 397 5.75 23.14 35.27
CA THR A 397 4.62 23.62 34.45
C THR A 397 3.31 23.38 35.21
N ARG A 398 2.20 23.98 34.78
CA ARG A 398 0.88 23.75 35.37
C ARG A 398 0.04 22.82 34.51
N LEU A 399 -0.45 21.75 35.12
CA LEU A 399 -1.38 20.80 34.56
C LEU A 399 -2.81 21.23 34.88
N TYR A 400 -3.63 21.44 33.86
CA TYR A 400 -5.09 21.52 33.98
C TYR A 400 -5.70 20.20 33.54
N VAL A 401 -6.66 19.65 34.29
CA VAL A 401 -7.36 18.40 33.93
C VAL A 401 -8.86 18.63 33.90
N ASP A 402 -9.50 18.36 32.76
CA ASP A 402 -10.95 18.35 32.58
C ASP A 402 -11.42 16.92 32.30
N LEU A 403 -12.45 16.43 33.01
CA LEU A 403 -13.18 15.23 32.59
C LEU A 403 -14.47 15.63 31.89
N PHE A 404 -14.69 15.10 30.69
CA PHE A 404 -15.93 15.26 29.92
C PHE A 404 -16.70 13.94 29.85
N ASN A 405 -18.02 14.00 29.98
CA ASN A 405 -18.86 12.87 29.59
C ASN A 405 -18.96 12.77 28.06
N LEU A 406 -19.54 11.67 27.54
CA LEU A 406 -19.68 11.43 26.10
C LEU A 406 -20.53 12.47 25.35
N CYS A 407 -21.29 13.31 26.05
CA CYS A 407 -22.05 14.43 25.47
C CYS A 407 -21.25 15.75 25.42
N GLY A 408 -19.93 15.71 25.72
CA GLY A 408 -19.07 16.90 25.74
C GLY A 408 -19.29 17.82 26.94
N LYS A 409 -20.08 17.42 27.94
CA LYS A 409 -20.26 18.20 29.18
C LYS A 409 -19.10 17.90 30.14
N ALA A 410 -18.39 18.94 30.58
CA ALA A 410 -17.42 18.82 31.66
C ALA A 410 -18.14 18.42 32.97
N VAL A 411 -17.64 17.38 33.63
CA VAL A 411 -18.17 16.86 34.92
C VAL A 411 -17.20 17.05 36.08
N TYR A 412 -15.91 17.24 35.81
CA TYR A 412 -14.86 17.45 36.79
C TYR A 412 -13.77 18.36 36.22
N LYS A 413 -13.12 19.14 37.08
CA LYS A 413 -11.97 20.00 36.76
C LYS A 413 -10.97 19.96 37.91
N HIS A 414 -9.68 19.83 37.60
CA HIS A 414 -8.56 19.94 38.56
C HIS A 414 -7.44 20.81 37.99
N THR A 415 -6.55 21.29 38.85
CA THR A 415 -5.35 22.04 38.45
C THR A 415 -4.22 21.73 39.42
N GLU A 416 -3.07 21.34 38.88
CA GLU A 416 -1.90 20.89 39.63
C GLU A 416 -0.62 21.57 39.14
N ASN A 417 0.34 21.84 40.03
CA ASN A 417 1.65 22.34 39.64
C ASN A 417 2.64 21.16 39.59
N LEU A 418 3.22 20.89 38.42
CA LEU A 418 4.16 19.80 38.21
C LEU A 418 5.61 20.29 38.30
N ILE A 419 6.49 19.45 38.84
CA ILE A 419 7.96 19.64 38.81
C ILE A 419 8.56 18.97 37.57
N SER A 420 9.77 19.39 37.17
CA SER A 420 10.56 18.65 36.17
C SER A 420 10.84 17.22 36.66
N GLY A 421 10.83 16.25 35.73
CA GLY A 421 10.91 14.83 36.03
C GLY A 421 9.55 14.16 36.11
N GLN A 422 9.46 13.02 36.80
CA GLN A 422 8.22 12.26 36.95
C GLN A 422 7.39 12.78 38.14
N ASN A 423 6.09 12.97 37.90
CA ASN A 423 5.10 13.39 38.88
C ASN A 423 4.03 12.29 39.03
N GLN A 424 3.43 12.18 40.21
CA GLN A 424 2.19 11.45 40.44
C GLN A 424 1.12 12.39 40.99
N VAL A 425 -0.08 12.33 40.43
CA VAL A 425 -1.24 13.14 40.80
C VAL A 425 -2.44 12.23 41.06
N ASP A 426 -3.01 12.29 42.26
CA ASP A 426 -4.16 11.48 42.67
C ASP A 426 -5.46 12.29 42.52
N LEU A 427 -6.11 12.22 41.36
CA LEU A 427 -7.38 12.91 41.11
C LEU A 427 -8.53 12.13 41.73
N HIS A 428 -9.34 12.79 42.57
CA HIS A 428 -10.52 12.21 43.17
C HIS A 428 -11.71 12.21 42.18
N ALA A 429 -12.23 11.01 41.88
CA ALA A 429 -13.40 10.78 41.04
C ALA A 429 -14.70 10.55 41.84
N ASP A 430 -14.62 10.70 43.17
CA ASP A 430 -15.74 10.48 44.10
C ASP A 430 -16.98 11.31 43.70
N GLY A 431 -18.12 10.64 43.51
CA GLY A 431 -19.38 11.27 43.10
C GLY A 431 -19.57 11.45 41.59
N ILE A 432 -18.59 11.10 40.75
CA ILE A 432 -18.79 11.00 39.30
C ILE A 432 -19.51 9.68 38.98
N PRO A 433 -20.64 9.67 38.26
CA PRO A 433 -21.37 8.44 37.95
C PRO A 433 -20.57 7.45 37.10
N SER A 434 -20.79 6.15 37.30
CA SER A 434 -20.21 5.06 36.50
C SER A 434 -20.42 5.28 35.00
N GLY A 435 -19.39 5.10 34.18
CA GLY A 435 -19.46 5.31 32.74
C GLY A 435 -18.11 5.59 32.06
N MET A 436 -18.16 5.90 30.76
CA MET A 436 -16.99 6.27 29.96
C MET A 436 -16.82 7.80 29.91
N TYR A 437 -15.59 8.27 30.11
CA TYR A 437 -15.23 9.68 30.14
C TYR A 437 -13.99 9.96 29.29
N LEU A 438 -13.87 11.22 28.83
CA LEU A 438 -12.68 11.75 28.16
C LEU A 438 -11.95 12.67 29.13
N MET A 439 -10.75 12.27 29.54
CA MET A 439 -9.83 13.07 30.34
C MET A 439 -8.95 13.91 29.42
N LYS A 440 -9.19 15.22 29.41
CA LYS A 440 -8.34 16.19 28.74
C LYS A 440 -7.34 16.76 29.75
N MET A 441 -6.05 16.73 29.40
CA MET A 441 -4.95 17.30 30.16
C MET A 441 -4.34 18.43 29.32
N SER A 442 -4.01 19.58 29.90
CA SER A 442 -3.40 20.70 29.16
C SER A 442 -2.39 21.51 29.98
N GLY A 443 -1.38 22.05 29.32
CA GLY A 443 -0.32 22.89 29.92
C GLY A 443 -0.59 24.39 29.82
N GLU A 444 0.25 25.22 30.44
CA GLU A 444 0.17 26.70 30.33
C GLU A 444 0.37 27.20 28.89
N ASN A 445 1.11 26.43 28.09
CA ASN A 445 1.29 26.59 26.65
C ASN A 445 0.01 26.32 25.81
N LYS A 446 -1.11 25.98 26.45
CA LYS A 446 -2.43 25.62 25.86
C LYS A 446 -2.46 24.34 25.02
N GLN A 447 -1.38 23.55 25.00
CA GLN A 447 -1.32 22.27 24.29
C GLN A 447 -2.08 21.22 25.10
N THR A 448 -2.69 20.22 24.43
CA THR A 448 -3.70 19.36 25.06
C THR A 448 -3.57 17.89 24.67
N VAL A 449 -3.52 17.00 25.67
CA VAL A 449 -3.68 15.54 25.50
C VAL A 449 -5.12 15.16 25.85
N THR A 450 -5.72 14.22 25.14
CA THR A 450 -6.94 13.55 25.60
C THR A 450 -6.70 12.04 25.75
N ARG A 451 -7.30 11.44 26.77
CA ARG A 451 -7.29 9.99 27.04
C ARG A 451 -8.69 9.53 27.46
N LYS A 452 -9.09 8.33 27.03
CA LYS A 452 -10.36 7.70 27.44
C LYS A 452 -10.16 6.95 28.76
N LEU A 453 -11.11 7.07 29.69
CA LEU A 453 -11.16 6.28 30.91
C LEU A 453 -12.57 5.77 31.22
N VAL A 454 -12.66 4.74 32.06
CA VAL A 454 -13.91 4.18 32.59
C VAL A 454 -13.92 4.39 34.10
N ILE A 455 -15.03 4.91 34.63
CA ILE A 455 -15.33 4.96 36.06
C ILE A 455 -16.36 3.86 36.36
N ASN A 456 -16.12 3.07 37.41
CA ASN A 456 -16.95 1.93 37.83
C ASN A 456 -17.83 2.29 39.02
#